data_AF-A0A382GQM2-F1
#
_entry.id   AF-A0A382GQM2-F1
#
_cell.length_a   1.000
_cell.length_b   1.000
_cell.length_c   1.000
_cell.angle_alpha   90.00
_cell.angle_beta   90.00
_cell.angle_gamma   90.00
#
_symmetry.space_group_name_H-M   'P 1'
#
loop_
_entity.id
_entity.type
_entity.pdbx_description
1 polymer ?
#
loop_
_entity_poly.entity_id
_entity_poly.type
_entity_poly.pdbx_seq_one_letter_code
_entity_poly.pdbx_strand_id
1 'polypeptide(L)'
;MKRKPVLLLGSLFAVSLIFAMMPNADAAGVIEGEFKLGEVLDESIGWFIVVGLGAIFAGVISAEIKMEEKYLGHVQSSEWFNTAGRIIKTGLTAAAIVSAWTWAATLLQSSTVAYLYGISGPFWYASGATIQVLLFGILAIELKRKAPNAHTFLEIIRARFGNGT
;
A
#
# COMPACT_ATOMS: atom_id res chain seq x y z
N MET A 1 10.07 23.73 -34.08
CA MET A 1 9.28 24.31 -32.97
C MET A 1 9.70 23.64 -31.66
N LYS A 2 10.57 24.29 -30.89
CA LYS A 2 11.02 23.89 -29.55
C LYS A 2 10.56 24.98 -28.56
N ARG A 3 10.27 24.61 -27.30
CA ARG A 3 9.53 25.33 -26.22
C ARG A 3 8.07 24.82 -26.21
N LYS A 4 7.61 24.03 -25.23
CA LYS A 4 7.36 24.42 -23.83
C LYS A 4 7.25 23.20 -22.86
N PRO A 5 8.35 22.66 -22.31
CA PRO A 5 8.27 21.86 -21.08
C PRO A 5 8.24 22.75 -19.81
N VAL A 6 8.68 24.00 -19.93
CA VAL A 6 8.82 24.95 -18.79
C VAL A 6 7.48 25.44 -18.26
N LEU A 7 6.42 25.50 -19.09
CA LEU A 7 5.09 25.95 -18.63
C LEU A 7 4.39 24.91 -17.75
N LEU A 8 4.59 23.61 -18.04
CA LEU A 8 4.02 22.48 -17.29
C LEU A 8 4.77 22.23 -15.97
N LEU A 9 6.10 22.37 -15.98
CA LEU A 9 6.89 22.37 -14.74
C LEU A 9 6.58 23.60 -13.87
N GLY A 10 6.42 24.77 -14.50
CA GLY A 10 6.07 26.01 -13.80
C GLY A 10 4.68 25.98 -13.16
N SER A 11 3.70 25.34 -13.80
CA SER A 11 2.36 25.16 -13.21
C SER A 11 2.37 24.16 -12.05
N LEU A 12 3.19 23.09 -12.13
CA LEU A 12 3.36 22.13 -11.03
C LEU A 12 4.04 22.79 -9.80
N PHE A 13 5.00 23.68 -10.04
CA PHE A 13 5.69 24.43 -8.98
C PHE A 13 4.81 25.54 -8.37
N ALA A 14 3.97 26.19 -9.18
CA ALA A 14 3.01 27.19 -8.71
C ALA A 14 1.92 26.53 -7.85
N VAL A 15 1.42 25.36 -8.23
CA VAL A 15 0.44 24.61 -7.43
C VAL A 15 1.05 24.05 -6.15
N SER A 16 2.32 23.60 -6.16
CA SER A 16 3.01 23.16 -4.94
C SER A 16 3.30 24.33 -3.99
N LEU A 17 3.60 25.53 -4.50
CA LEU A 17 3.72 26.76 -3.72
C LEU A 17 2.38 27.19 -3.13
N ILE A 18 1.27 27.09 -3.87
CA ILE A 18 -0.07 27.38 -3.36
C ILE A 18 -0.46 26.39 -2.25
N PHE A 19 -0.05 25.12 -2.34
CA PHE A 19 -0.26 24.13 -1.28
C PHE A 19 0.67 24.31 -0.08
N ALA A 20 1.89 24.83 -0.30
CA ALA A 20 2.84 25.18 0.76
C ALA A 20 2.52 26.52 1.46
N MET A 21 1.80 27.42 0.77
CA MET A 21 1.26 28.67 1.31
C MET A 21 -0.19 28.54 1.77
N MET A 22 -0.80 27.35 1.61
CA MET A 22 -2.00 27.01 2.33
C MET A 22 -1.64 27.16 3.81
N PRO A 23 -2.38 27.98 4.60
CA PRO A 23 -2.18 28.02 6.03
C PRO A 23 -2.17 26.56 6.47
N ASN A 24 -1.18 26.19 7.29
CA ASN A 24 -0.95 24.82 7.75
C ASN A 24 -2.29 24.10 7.73
N ALA A 25 -2.42 23.05 6.91
CA ALA A 25 -3.44 22.07 7.20
C ALA A 25 -3.06 21.60 8.60
N ASP A 26 -3.64 22.25 9.61
CA ASP A 26 -3.57 21.84 10.99
C ASP A 26 -3.96 20.38 10.90
N ALA A 27 -2.92 19.54 11.00
CA ALA A 27 -2.98 18.14 10.69
C ALA A 27 -3.82 17.53 11.81
N ALA A 28 -5.13 17.55 11.62
CA ALA A 28 -6.06 17.72 12.72
C ALA A 28 -5.76 19.02 13.50
N GLY A 29 -6.80 19.73 13.96
CA GLY A 29 -6.60 20.58 15.13
C GLY A 29 -5.88 19.74 16.19
N VAL A 30 -4.98 20.38 16.97
CA VAL A 30 -4.35 19.76 18.14
C VAL A 30 -5.36 18.80 18.75
N ILE A 31 -5.02 17.51 18.82
CA ILE A 31 -5.84 16.53 19.55
C ILE A 31 -5.64 16.87 21.03
N GLU A 32 -6.21 18.00 21.44
CA GLU A 32 -6.18 18.57 22.80
C GLU A 32 -7.36 18.06 23.63
N GLY A 33 -8.01 17.00 23.13
CA GLY A 33 -8.83 16.11 23.93
C GLY A 33 -8.08 14.79 24.07
N GLU A 34 -7.84 14.39 25.31
CA GLU A 34 -7.63 12.99 25.66
C GLU A 34 -8.54 12.12 24.78
N PHE A 35 -7.99 11.14 24.05
CA PHE A 35 -8.80 10.19 23.28
C PHE A 35 -9.70 9.46 24.27
N LYS A 36 -10.87 10.04 24.54
CA LYS A 36 -11.93 9.38 25.25
C LYS A 36 -12.33 8.27 24.32
N LEU A 37 -11.86 7.06 24.63
CA LEU A 37 -12.44 5.83 24.14
C LEU A 37 -13.96 6.01 24.36
N GLY A 38 -14.69 6.37 23.30
CA GLY A 38 -16.12 6.17 23.27
C GLY A 38 -16.37 4.71 23.66
N GLU A 39 -17.51 4.46 24.32
CA GLU A 39 -17.89 3.16 24.89
C GLU A 39 -17.21 2.01 24.15
N VAL A 40 -16.16 1.46 24.79
CA VAL A 40 -15.24 0.53 24.14
C VAL A 40 -16.09 -0.63 23.66
N LEU A 41 -15.93 -1.01 22.39
CA LEU A 41 -16.65 -2.13 21.83
C LEU A 41 -16.47 -3.35 22.76
N ASP A 42 -17.58 -4.03 23.07
CA ASP A 42 -17.55 -5.13 24.02
C ASP A 42 -16.45 -6.12 23.68
N GLU A 43 -15.78 -6.66 24.69
CA GLU A 43 -14.59 -7.50 24.52
C GLU A 43 -14.90 -8.71 23.62
N SER A 44 -16.13 -9.22 23.69
CA SER A 44 -16.60 -10.33 22.84
C SER A 44 -16.56 -9.99 21.34
N ILE A 45 -16.81 -8.72 20.97
CA ILE A 45 -16.77 -8.27 19.58
C ILE A 45 -15.31 -8.19 19.10
N GLY A 46 -14.39 -7.75 19.97
CA GLY A 46 -12.95 -7.79 19.68
C GLY A 46 -12.45 -9.20 19.38
N TRP A 47 -12.81 -10.16 20.26
CA TRP A 47 -12.48 -11.58 20.06
C TRP A 47 -13.11 -12.16 18.78
N PHE A 48 -14.36 -11.80 18.49
CA PHE A 48 -15.03 -12.20 17.25
C PHE A 48 -14.31 -11.67 16.00
N ILE A 49 -13.91 -10.39 15.99
CA ILE A 49 -13.20 -9.79 14.85
C ILE A 49 -11.82 -10.42 14.66
N VAL A 50 -11.05 -10.62 15.74
CA VAL A 50 -9.69 -11.14 15.62
C VAL A 50 -9.69 -12.63 15.30
N VAL A 51 -10.44 -13.43 16.07
CA VAL A 51 -10.40 -14.90 15.97
C VAL A 51 -11.46 -15.42 15.01
N GLY A 52 -12.70 -14.95 15.13
CA GLY A 52 -13.81 -15.43 14.31
C GLY A 52 -13.62 -15.08 12.84
N LEU A 53 -13.44 -13.80 12.52
CA LEU A 53 -13.24 -13.35 11.14
C LEU A 53 -11.90 -13.87 10.58
N GLY A 54 -10.83 -13.90 11.40
CA GLY A 54 -9.56 -14.52 11.03
C GLY A 54 -9.68 -16.00 10.66
N ALA A 55 -10.45 -16.78 11.43
CA ALA A 55 -10.69 -18.20 11.15
C ALA A 55 -11.52 -18.41 9.86
N ILE A 56 -12.51 -17.55 9.60
CA ILE A 56 -13.28 -17.57 8.35
C ILE A 56 -12.36 -17.33 7.15
N PHE A 57 -11.55 -16.28 7.19
CA PHE A 57 -10.59 -15.98 6.13
C PHE A 57 -9.59 -17.12 5.92
N ALA A 58 -9.04 -17.67 7.00
CA ALA A 58 -8.15 -18.82 6.91
C ALA A 58 -8.83 -20.04 6.26
N GLY A 59 -10.10 -20.28 6.58
CA GLY A 59 -10.92 -21.33 5.96
C GLY A 59 -11.13 -21.11 4.47
N VAL A 60 -11.48 -19.88 4.05
CA VAL A 60 -11.68 -19.52 2.63
C VAL A 60 -10.39 -19.70 1.84
N ILE A 61 -9.27 -19.16 2.33
CA ILE A 61 -7.97 -19.28 1.66
C ILE A 61 -7.53 -20.75 1.59
N SER A 62 -7.71 -21.51 2.66
CA SER A 62 -7.38 -22.94 2.67
C SER A 62 -8.24 -23.73 1.69
N ALA A 63 -9.52 -23.38 1.53
CA ALA A 63 -10.41 -24.00 0.56
C ALA A 63 -10.01 -23.66 -0.87
N GLU A 64 -9.64 -22.42 -1.14
CA GLU A 64 -9.16 -21.96 -2.45
C GLU A 64 -7.86 -22.68 -2.84
N ILE A 65 -6.89 -22.80 -1.94
CA ILE A 65 -5.64 -23.56 -2.17
C ILE A 65 -5.93 -25.04 -2.48
N LYS A 66 -6.82 -25.69 -1.71
CA LYS A 66 -7.20 -27.08 -1.96
C LYS A 66 -7.94 -27.27 -3.28
N MET A 67 -8.72 -26.27 -3.67
CA MET A 67 -9.38 -26.24 -4.97
C MET A 67 -8.36 -26.13 -6.10
N GLU A 68 -7.40 -25.22 -5.97
CA GLU A 68 -6.29 -25.05 -6.91
C GLU A 68 -5.46 -26.32 -7.07
N GLU A 69 -5.11 -26.98 -5.95
CA GLU A 69 -4.38 -28.25 -5.95
C GLU A 69 -5.16 -29.36 -6.69
N LYS A 70 -6.47 -29.45 -6.47
CA LYS A 70 -7.34 -30.46 -7.08
C LYS A 70 -7.56 -30.26 -8.58
N TYR A 71 -7.70 -29.02 -9.04
CA TYR A 71 -8.07 -28.71 -10.43
C TYR A 71 -6.88 -28.34 -11.32
N LEU A 72 -5.83 -27.70 -10.77
CA LEU A 72 -4.63 -27.32 -11.53
C LEU A 72 -3.43 -28.24 -11.31
N GLY A 73 -3.47 -29.14 -10.31
CA GLY A 73 -2.40 -30.12 -10.08
C GLY A 73 -1.06 -29.51 -9.67
N HIS A 74 -1.04 -28.26 -9.22
CA HIS A 74 0.16 -27.57 -8.79
C HIS A 74 0.58 -28.04 -7.38
N VAL A 75 1.80 -28.56 -7.26
CA VAL A 75 2.41 -28.90 -5.97
C VAL A 75 2.72 -27.59 -5.24
N GLN A 76 2.06 -27.36 -4.11
CA GLN A 76 2.20 -26.14 -3.29
C GLN A 76 3.59 -26.11 -2.62
N SER A 77 4.59 -25.57 -3.33
CA SER A 77 5.93 -25.33 -2.80
C SER A 77 6.06 -23.92 -2.23
N SER A 78 6.99 -23.73 -1.29
CA SER A 78 7.28 -22.41 -0.71
C SER A 78 7.74 -21.39 -1.76
N GLU A 79 8.45 -21.85 -2.81
CA GLU A 79 8.82 -20.98 -3.93
C GLU A 79 7.58 -20.57 -4.73
N TRP A 80 6.66 -21.49 -4.99
CA TRP A 80 5.43 -21.20 -5.73
C TRP A 80 4.55 -20.20 -4.98
N PHE A 81 4.39 -20.36 -3.67
CA PHE A 81 3.62 -19.43 -2.84
C PHE A 81 4.22 -18.01 -2.84
N ASN A 82 5.55 -17.88 -2.72
CA ASN A 82 6.19 -16.56 -2.64
C ASN A 82 6.38 -15.88 -4.01
N THR A 83 6.41 -16.64 -5.11
CA THR A 83 6.69 -16.09 -6.44
C THR A 83 5.52 -16.20 -7.41
N ALA A 84 4.44 -16.87 -7.00
CA ALA A 84 3.30 -17.26 -7.84
C ALA A 84 3.76 -17.86 -9.19
N GLY A 85 4.81 -18.67 -9.15
CA GLY A 85 5.41 -19.30 -10.33
C GLY A 85 6.05 -18.35 -11.34
N ARG A 86 6.18 -17.05 -11.03
CA ARG A 86 6.63 -16.00 -11.97
C ARG A 86 5.78 -15.91 -13.25
N ILE A 87 4.55 -16.44 -13.23
CA ILE A 87 3.63 -16.48 -14.40
C ILE A 87 2.58 -15.36 -14.39
N ILE A 88 2.49 -14.57 -13.31
CA ILE A 88 1.52 -13.49 -13.18
C ILE A 88 1.86 -12.32 -14.10
N LYS A 89 0.86 -11.90 -14.89
CA LYS A 89 0.97 -10.74 -15.79
C LYS A 89 0.93 -9.42 -15.02
N THR A 90 1.54 -8.40 -15.61
CA THR A 90 1.69 -7.05 -15.03
C THR A 90 0.37 -6.41 -14.57
N GLY A 91 -0.74 -6.66 -15.27
CA GLY A 91 -2.06 -6.13 -14.88
C GLY A 91 -2.56 -6.69 -13.53
N LEU A 92 -2.43 -8.00 -13.31
CA LEU A 92 -2.82 -8.64 -12.05
C LEU A 92 -1.86 -8.25 -10.93
N THR A 93 -0.55 -8.13 -11.22
CA THR A 93 0.43 -7.58 -10.27
C THR A 93 0.10 -6.14 -9.86
N ALA A 94 -0.29 -5.28 -10.81
CA ALA A 94 -0.67 -3.90 -10.50
C ALA A 94 -1.92 -3.83 -9.62
N ALA A 95 -2.93 -4.64 -9.91
CA ALA A 95 -4.14 -4.73 -9.08
C ALA A 95 -3.83 -5.18 -7.64
N ALA A 96 -2.95 -6.18 -7.48
CA ALA A 96 -2.52 -6.63 -6.16
C ALA A 96 -1.80 -5.53 -5.36
N ILE A 97 -0.95 -4.73 -6.00
CA ILE A 97 -0.26 -3.60 -5.36
C ILE A 97 -1.24 -2.53 -4.90
N VAL A 98 -2.19 -2.14 -5.76
CA VAL A 98 -3.22 -1.14 -5.41
C VAL A 98 -4.11 -1.63 -4.27
N SER A 99 -4.47 -2.91 -4.28
CA SER A 99 -5.25 -3.53 -3.19
C SER A 99 -4.49 -3.49 -1.86
N ALA A 100 -3.21 -3.89 -1.84
CA ALA A 100 -2.40 -3.86 -0.62
C ALA A 100 -2.19 -2.44 -0.05
N TRP A 101 -2.21 -1.42 -0.91
CA TRP A 101 -2.14 -0.02 -0.49
C TRP A 101 -3.48 0.53 0.04
N THR A 102 -4.60 -0.16 -0.23
CA THR A 102 -5.93 0.24 0.25
C THR A 102 -6.19 -0.32 1.63
N TRP A 103 -5.65 0.35 2.66
CA TRP A 103 -5.82 -0.02 4.07
C TRP A 103 -6.64 1.01 4.85
N ALA A 104 -7.17 0.62 6.00
CA ALA A 104 -8.16 1.41 6.74
C ALA A 104 -7.71 2.86 7.03
N ALA A 105 -6.45 3.09 7.40
CA ALA A 105 -5.98 4.44 7.68
C ALA A 105 -5.93 5.32 6.43
N THR A 106 -5.57 4.77 5.25
CA THR A 106 -5.59 5.54 3.99
C THR A 106 -7.02 5.94 3.62
N LEU A 107 -7.99 5.04 3.84
CA LEU A 107 -9.40 5.30 3.59
C LEU A 107 -9.94 6.38 4.54
N LEU A 108 -9.66 6.24 5.84
CA LEU A 108 -10.06 7.22 6.85
C LEU A 108 -9.47 8.61 6.56
N GLN A 109 -8.17 8.66 6.26
CA GLN A 109 -7.49 9.91 5.97
C GLN A 109 -8.07 10.55 4.70
N SER A 110 -8.25 9.77 3.63
CA SER A 110 -8.81 10.23 2.36
C SER A 110 -10.24 10.76 2.52
N SER A 111 -11.11 10.06 3.26
CA SER A 111 -12.47 10.53 3.56
C SER A 111 -12.48 11.80 4.41
N THR A 112 -11.53 11.95 5.34
CA THR A 112 -11.40 13.16 6.16
C THR A 112 -11.05 14.38 5.29
N VAL A 113 -10.07 14.26 4.40
CA VAL A 113 -9.77 15.36 3.45
C VAL A 113 -10.88 15.57 2.41
N ALA A 114 -11.66 14.55 2.07
CA ALA A 114 -12.87 14.72 1.25
C ALA A 114 -13.93 15.58 1.95
N TYR A 115 -14.13 15.35 3.25
CA TYR A 115 -15.08 16.11 4.05
C TYR A 115 -14.67 17.58 4.18
N LEU A 116 -13.39 17.85 4.40
CA LEU A 116 -12.88 19.21 4.61
C LEU A 116 -12.70 20.00 3.32
N TYR A 117 -12.23 19.36 2.24
CA TYR A 117 -11.78 20.05 1.02
C TYR A 117 -12.55 19.61 -0.24
N GLY A 118 -13.57 18.77 -0.11
CA GLY A 118 -14.32 18.23 -1.25
C GLY A 118 -13.48 17.26 -2.10
N ILE A 119 -13.86 17.10 -3.37
CA ILE A 119 -13.24 16.12 -4.29
C ILE A 119 -11.73 16.37 -4.51
N SER A 120 -11.28 17.61 -4.38
CA SER A 120 -9.86 17.96 -4.56
C SER A 120 -8.96 17.41 -3.45
N GLY A 121 -9.48 17.22 -2.22
CA GLY A 121 -8.72 16.69 -1.08
C GLY A 121 -8.17 15.28 -1.34
N PRO A 122 -9.04 14.28 -1.61
CA PRO A 122 -8.62 12.92 -1.97
C PRO A 122 -7.74 12.86 -3.21
N PHE A 123 -8.01 13.70 -4.22
CA PHE A 123 -7.21 13.75 -5.44
C PHE A 123 -5.76 14.12 -5.15
N TRP A 124 -5.53 15.17 -4.37
CA TRP A 124 -4.18 15.60 -3.99
C TRP A 124 -3.51 14.64 -3.02
N TYR A 125 -4.26 14.07 -2.08
CA TYR A 125 -3.77 13.02 -1.19
C TYR A 125 -3.21 11.82 -1.97
N ALA A 126 -4.01 11.29 -2.91
CA ALA A 126 -3.59 10.18 -3.76
C ALA A 126 -2.42 10.59 -4.67
N SER A 127 -2.45 11.79 -5.25
CA SER A 127 -1.39 12.30 -6.13
C SER A 127 -0.03 12.34 -5.42
N GLY A 128 0.04 12.82 -4.17
CA GLY A 128 1.26 12.81 -3.38
C GLY A 128 1.83 11.39 -3.16
N ALA A 129 0.95 10.45 -2.80
CA ALA A 129 1.35 9.05 -2.58
C ALA A 129 1.82 8.36 -3.87
N THR A 130 1.21 8.65 -5.03
CA THR A 130 1.61 8.02 -6.30
C THR A 130 3.05 8.30 -6.69
N ILE A 131 3.61 9.46 -6.35
CA ILE A 131 5.02 9.78 -6.62
C ILE A 131 5.94 8.80 -5.87
N GLN A 132 5.62 8.51 -4.60
CA GLN A 132 6.39 7.56 -3.78
C GLN A 132 6.32 6.14 -4.37
N VAL A 133 5.13 5.72 -4.81
CA VAL A 133 4.94 4.41 -5.45
C VAL A 133 5.73 4.30 -6.77
N LEU A 134 5.75 5.36 -7.57
CA LEU A 134 6.54 5.40 -8.82
C LEU A 134 8.04 5.29 -8.54
N LEU A 135 8.55 6.08 -7.59
CA LEU A 135 9.97 6.03 -7.21
C LEU A 135 10.35 4.65 -6.64
N PHE A 136 9.48 4.07 -5.81
CA PHE A 136 9.68 2.72 -5.30
C PHE A 136 9.66 1.68 -6.41
N GLY A 137 8.78 1.82 -7.41
CA GLY A 137 8.74 0.96 -8.59
C GLY A 137 10.07 0.96 -9.37
N ILE A 138 10.67 2.13 -9.59
CA ILE A 138 11.99 2.25 -10.24
C ILE A 138 13.06 1.52 -9.42
N LEU A 139 13.10 1.75 -8.10
CA LEU A 139 14.05 1.10 -7.21
C LEU A 139 13.85 -0.43 -7.17
N ALA A 140 12.61 -0.90 -7.16
CA ALA A 140 12.27 -2.32 -7.17
C ALA A 140 12.72 -3.00 -8.47
N ILE A 141 12.57 -2.33 -9.62
CA ILE A 141 13.07 -2.82 -10.90
C ILE A 141 14.60 -2.93 -10.87
N GLU A 142 15.30 -1.89 -10.43
CA GLU A 142 16.76 -1.90 -10.32
C GLU A 142 17.26 -2.98 -9.35
N LEU A 143 16.52 -3.21 -8.26
CA LEU A 143 16.82 -4.25 -7.30
C LEU A 143 16.68 -5.65 -7.93
N LYS A 144 15.59 -5.91 -8.66
CA LYS A 144 15.38 -7.21 -9.34
C LYS A 144 16.34 -7.41 -10.52
N ARG A 145 16.84 -6.35 -11.15
CA ARG A 145 17.93 -6.45 -12.15
C ARG A 145 19.25 -6.92 -11.52
N LYS A 146 19.53 -6.57 -10.26
CA LYS A 146 20.76 -6.93 -9.55
C LYS A 146 20.65 -8.22 -8.74
N ALA A 147 19.49 -8.51 -8.18
CA ALA A 147 19.21 -9.69 -7.35
C ALA A 147 17.90 -10.38 -7.80
N PRO A 148 17.90 -11.06 -8.97
CA PRO A 148 16.68 -11.62 -9.56
C PRO A 148 16.07 -12.76 -8.74
N ASN A 149 16.88 -13.49 -7.98
CA ASN A 149 16.46 -14.65 -7.19
C ASN A 149 16.13 -14.33 -5.72
N ALA A 150 16.24 -13.07 -5.29
CA ALA A 150 15.87 -12.71 -3.93
C ALA A 150 14.34 -12.74 -3.77
N HIS A 151 13.84 -13.49 -2.79
CA HIS A 151 12.42 -13.63 -2.47
C HIS A 151 11.94 -12.56 -1.50
N THR A 152 12.80 -12.11 -0.59
CA THR A 152 12.48 -11.07 0.40
C THR A 152 13.52 -9.96 0.40
N PHE A 153 13.14 -8.76 0.87
CA PHE A 153 14.10 -7.67 1.05
C PHE A 153 15.20 -8.03 2.07
N LEU A 154 14.89 -8.88 3.05
CA LEU A 154 15.83 -9.32 4.07
C LEU A 154 16.99 -10.13 3.49
N GLU A 155 16.77 -10.94 2.45
CA GLU A 155 17.85 -11.68 1.76
C GLU A 155 18.86 -10.73 1.12
N ILE A 156 18.39 -9.60 0.59
CA ILE A 156 19.27 -8.57 0.01
C ILE A 156 20.08 -7.90 1.09
N ILE A 157 19.45 -7.53 2.22
CA ILE A 157 20.16 -6.96 3.37
C ILE A 157 21.23 -7.94 3.84
N ARG A 158 20.87 -9.21 4.02
CA ARG A 158 21.79 -10.27 4.43
C ARG A 158 22.94 -10.47 3.45
N ALA A 159 22.68 -10.48 2.14
CA ALA A 159 23.71 -10.60 1.12
C ALA A 159 24.64 -9.37 1.06
N ARG A 160 24.13 -8.18 1.41
CA ARG A 160 24.88 -6.92 1.42
C ARG A 160 25.70 -6.70 2.68
N PHE A 161 25.11 -6.99 3.85
CA PHE A 161 25.64 -6.61 5.16
C PHE A 161 26.05 -7.81 6.02
N GLY A 162 25.80 -9.04 5.58
CA GLY A 162 26.10 -10.27 6.31
C GLY A 162 24.98 -10.67 7.28
N ASN A 163 25.25 -11.70 8.10
CA ASN A 163 24.38 -12.01 9.23
C ASN A 163 24.64 -10.94 10.29
N GLY A 164 23.61 -10.16 10.64
CA GLY A 164 23.71 -9.19 11.73
C GLY A 164 24.28 -9.86 12.97
N THR A 165 25.35 -9.29 13.51
CA THR A 165 25.88 -9.63 14.84
C THR A 165 24.93 -9.17 15.92
#